data_AF-A0A2E9R640-F1
#
_entry.id   AF-A0A2E9R640-F1
#
_cell.length_a   1.000
_cell.length_b   1.000
_cell.length_c   1.000
_cell.angle_alpha   90.00
_cell.angle_beta   90.00
_cell.angle_gamma   90.00
#
_symmetry.space_group_name_H-M   'P 1'
#
loop_
_entity.id
_entity.type
_entity.pdbx_description
1 polymer ?
#
loop_
_entity_poly.entity_id
_entity_poly.type
_entity_poly.pdbx_seq_one_letter_code
_entity_poly.pdbx_strand_id
1 'polypeptide(L)'
;MELKDIHKKNWLVPFGRELWSFFDRKACAKRLQPLLALPLQERFERWKMKAMRERGFLCGTLLPHELIPVLSFEDPKHRGTAMFVNTLCHQFELLMELHVLCEQVPSEPYTMLEQLSIFAAHVDSLKDVEKLSDLADDDWGEEGSKLRGKLAKKVGPSARTIADRLKKSALHDSHQPLLGLPFYRVLVYADTMQLLSLAFKKYTQGSLEAEDVQSLLAFNYMQKVYLIETLVALAYADNILTRLEKRLLNGVFEMARLPKHERNEVWKTLGRPLALMDICAHVKDELTKRFLFEQVILQSCLEGDGPNEDEKEFIEQLAENLGIDAVEILEFEAETLVFLDSHPAVLESLEWNSSLRRYRSYLNHRIEHVVRDNMEKLGIEVRETKELVQLMLERTRRKLTEEEELKVKEQLLDICRSIPALAVFCVPGGSILLPLLLKYLPFELRPSAFVEKDEHL
;
A
#
# COMPACT_ATOMS: atom_id res chain seq x y z
N MET A 1 0.14 22.13 14.29
CA MET A 1 -1.17 21.72 14.83
C MET A 1 -0.93 20.49 15.67
N GLU A 2 -1.46 20.45 16.89
CA GLU A 2 -1.39 19.24 17.71
C GLU A 2 -2.55 18.30 17.40
N LEU A 3 -2.43 16.99 17.67
CA LEU A 3 -3.51 16.02 17.46
C LEU A 3 -4.84 16.45 18.10
N LYS A 4 -4.80 17.05 19.29
CA LYS A 4 -6.00 17.55 20.00
C LYS A 4 -6.77 18.63 19.24
N ASP A 5 -6.13 19.31 18.29
CA ASP A 5 -6.72 20.42 17.57
C ASP A 5 -7.83 19.99 16.61
N ILE A 6 -7.90 18.71 16.21
CA ILE A 6 -9.00 18.18 15.39
C ILE A 6 -10.37 18.27 16.07
N HIS A 7 -10.38 18.43 17.40
CA HIS A 7 -11.61 18.63 18.16
C HIS A 7 -12.08 20.10 18.15
N LYS A 8 -11.28 21.04 17.65
CA LYS A 8 -11.67 22.44 17.48
C LYS A 8 -12.71 22.57 16.37
N LYS A 9 -13.64 23.52 16.51
CA LYS A 9 -14.74 23.71 15.56
C LYS A 9 -14.29 24.01 14.12
N ASN A 10 -13.19 24.73 13.91
CA ASN A 10 -12.72 25.14 12.58
C ASN A 10 -11.33 24.59 12.27
N TRP A 11 -11.07 23.30 12.54
CA TRP A 11 -9.73 22.73 12.45
C TRP A 11 -9.24 22.49 11.01
N LEU A 12 -10.15 22.15 10.08
CA LEU A 12 -9.77 21.67 8.73
C LEU A 12 -9.05 22.73 7.87
N VAL A 13 -9.48 23.99 7.92
CA VAL A 13 -8.82 25.07 7.14
C VAL A 13 -7.42 25.38 7.69
N PRO A 14 -7.22 25.62 9.00
CA PRO A 14 -5.88 25.72 9.59
C PRO A 14 -5.01 24.50 9.30
N PHE A 15 -5.56 23.29 9.38
CA PHE A 15 -4.85 22.06 9.09
C PHE A 15 -4.31 22.02 7.65
N GLY A 16 -5.17 22.26 6.66
CA GLY A 16 -4.75 22.29 5.26
C GLY A 16 -3.73 23.39 4.98
N ARG A 17 -3.84 24.56 5.63
CA ARG A 17 -2.86 25.65 5.48
C ARG A 17 -1.51 25.29 6.05
N GLU A 18 -1.49 24.63 7.20
CA GLU A 18 -0.25 24.16 7.80
C GLU A 18 0.44 23.13 6.89
N LEU A 19 -0.30 22.15 6.37
CA LEU A 19 0.25 21.19 5.40
C LEU A 19 0.77 21.87 4.14
N TRP A 20 0.02 22.83 3.60
CA TRP A 20 0.45 23.62 2.45
C TRP A 20 1.77 24.35 2.72
N SER A 21 1.97 24.87 3.93
CA SER A 21 3.21 25.57 4.30
C SER A 21 4.44 24.66 4.33
N PHE A 22 4.26 23.36 4.55
CA PHE A 22 5.34 22.36 4.50
C PHE A 22 5.57 21.78 3.11
N PHE A 23 4.64 21.98 2.17
CA PHE A 23 4.71 21.40 0.84
C PHE A 23 5.69 22.15 -0.07
N ASP A 24 6.86 21.56 -0.34
CA ASP A 24 7.82 22.09 -1.31
C ASP A 24 7.37 21.79 -2.75
N ARG A 25 6.59 22.72 -3.32
CA ARG A 25 6.12 22.64 -4.70
C ARG A 25 7.26 22.53 -5.72
N LYS A 26 8.41 23.20 -5.49
CA LYS A 26 9.52 23.19 -6.45
C LYS A 26 10.22 21.83 -6.46
N ALA A 27 10.48 21.27 -5.27
CA ALA A 27 11.00 19.92 -5.14
C ALA A 27 10.04 18.89 -5.74
N CYS A 28 8.74 19.03 -5.48
CA CYS A 28 7.72 18.18 -6.06
C CYS A 28 7.72 18.24 -7.60
N ALA A 29 7.69 19.44 -8.20
CA ALA A 29 7.74 19.62 -9.65
C ALA A 29 9.00 18.99 -10.27
N LYS A 30 10.16 19.14 -9.61
CA LYS A 30 11.41 18.50 -10.05
C LYS A 30 11.31 16.96 -10.01
N ARG A 31 10.72 16.39 -8.96
CA ARG A 31 10.52 14.94 -8.84
C ARG A 31 9.55 14.40 -9.91
N LEU A 32 8.54 15.18 -10.28
CA LEU A 32 7.54 14.80 -11.30
C LEU A 32 7.99 15.08 -12.73
N GLN A 33 9.04 15.88 -12.93
CA GLN A 33 9.57 16.25 -14.25
C GLN A 33 9.74 15.07 -15.23
N PRO A 34 10.25 13.88 -14.82
CA PRO A 34 10.40 12.75 -15.73
C PRO A 34 9.08 12.21 -16.29
N LEU A 35 7.96 12.43 -15.59
CA LEU A 35 6.64 11.98 -16.03
C LEU A 35 6.02 12.94 -17.03
N LEU A 36 6.42 14.22 -17.07
CA LEU A 36 5.79 15.25 -17.89
C LEU A 36 5.92 15.01 -19.41
N ALA A 37 6.74 14.05 -19.85
CA ALA A 37 6.82 13.65 -21.26
C ALA A 37 5.70 12.69 -21.69
N LEU A 38 5.00 12.05 -20.75
CA LEU A 38 3.99 11.02 -21.03
C LEU A 38 2.60 11.63 -21.28
N PRO A 39 1.63 10.89 -21.84
CA PRO A 39 0.22 11.30 -21.84
C PRO A 39 -0.33 11.43 -20.40
N LEU A 40 -1.23 12.39 -20.14
CA LEU A 40 -1.70 12.71 -18.78
C LEU A 40 -2.24 11.51 -18.00
N GLN A 41 -3.01 10.63 -18.66
CA GLN A 41 -3.52 9.41 -18.02
C GLN A 41 -2.37 8.49 -17.57
N GLU A 42 -1.34 8.34 -18.39
CA GLU A 42 -0.17 7.53 -18.06
C GLU A 42 0.68 8.18 -16.96
N ARG A 43 0.80 9.51 -16.97
CA ARG A 43 1.43 10.27 -15.87
C ARG A 43 0.74 9.95 -14.55
N PHE A 44 -0.60 10.03 -14.54
CA PHE A 44 -1.43 9.79 -13.37
C PHE A 44 -1.23 8.38 -12.84
N GLU A 45 -1.33 7.35 -13.68
CA GLU A 45 -1.18 5.96 -13.24
C GLU A 45 0.22 5.68 -12.69
N ARG A 46 1.29 6.12 -13.37
CA ARG A 46 2.67 5.93 -12.90
C ARG A 46 2.96 6.69 -11.61
N TRP A 47 2.50 7.94 -11.50
CA TRP A 47 2.64 8.73 -10.27
C TRP A 47 1.86 8.09 -9.13
N LYS A 48 0.59 7.72 -9.35
CA LYS A 48 -0.30 7.11 -8.36
C LYS A 48 0.31 5.84 -7.79
N MET A 49 0.80 4.94 -8.64
CA MET A 49 1.46 3.71 -8.20
C MET A 49 2.67 4.01 -7.30
N LYS A 50 3.55 4.91 -7.74
CA LYS A 50 4.74 5.30 -6.99
C LYS A 50 4.39 5.98 -5.66
N ALA A 51 3.49 6.96 -5.68
CA ALA A 51 3.11 7.75 -4.52
C ALA A 51 2.39 6.91 -3.46
N MET A 52 1.55 5.95 -3.87
CA MET A 52 0.88 5.00 -2.98
C MET A 52 1.89 4.04 -2.34
N ARG A 53 2.87 3.55 -3.11
CA ARG A 53 3.93 2.67 -2.62
C ARG A 53 4.84 3.37 -1.61
N GLU A 54 5.36 4.55 -1.94
CA GLU A 54 6.30 5.32 -1.09
C GLU A 54 5.68 5.67 0.28
N ARG A 55 4.35 5.83 0.34
CA ARG A 55 3.63 6.14 1.58
C ARG A 55 3.17 4.89 2.34
N GLY A 56 3.31 3.70 1.75
CA GLY A 56 2.88 2.44 2.38
C GLY A 56 1.40 2.11 2.27
N PHE A 57 0.66 2.80 1.39
CA PHE A 57 -0.73 2.44 1.10
C PHE A 57 -0.86 1.04 0.46
N LEU A 58 0.20 0.56 -0.21
CA LEU A 58 0.23 -0.77 -0.83
C LEU A 58 0.73 -1.83 0.15
N CYS A 59 1.92 -1.59 0.72
CA CYS A 59 2.70 -2.54 1.51
C CYS A 59 2.18 -2.74 2.95
N GLY A 60 0.86 -2.67 3.13
CA GLY A 60 0.21 -3.05 4.36
C GLY A 60 0.34 -2.05 5.51
N THR A 61 0.76 -0.80 5.32
CA THR A 61 0.73 0.17 6.44
C THR A 61 1.14 1.55 5.99
N LEU A 62 0.28 2.53 6.28
CA LEU A 62 0.57 3.93 6.02
C LEU A 62 1.72 4.39 6.93
N LEU A 63 2.80 4.91 6.33
CA LEU A 63 3.94 5.42 7.09
C LEU A 63 3.51 6.60 7.98
N PRO A 64 4.08 6.75 9.19
CA PRO A 64 3.93 7.96 9.98
C PRO A 64 4.42 9.18 9.18
N HIS A 65 3.55 10.16 9.01
CA HIS A 65 3.86 11.45 8.45
C HIS A 65 4.76 12.23 9.42
N GLU A 66 5.72 13.01 8.91
CA GLU A 66 6.73 13.72 9.74
C GLU A 66 6.13 14.61 10.84
N LEU A 67 4.93 15.16 10.58
CA LEU A 67 4.17 15.99 11.52
C LEU A 67 3.51 15.22 12.66
N ILE A 68 3.49 13.87 12.63
CA ILE A 68 2.83 13.02 13.61
C ILE A 68 3.87 12.20 14.36
N PRO A 69 4.11 12.47 15.67
CA PRO A 69 5.07 11.71 16.45
C PRO A 69 4.71 10.23 16.51
N VAL A 70 5.68 9.33 16.29
CA VAL A 70 5.51 7.86 16.28
C VAL A 70 4.85 7.34 17.57
N LEU A 71 5.22 7.91 18.73
CA LEU A 71 4.62 7.56 20.02
C LEU A 71 3.09 7.76 20.08
N SER A 72 2.53 8.61 19.21
CA SER A 72 1.08 8.85 19.14
C SER A 72 0.29 7.65 18.61
N PHE A 73 0.96 6.76 17.86
CA PHE A 73 0.36 5.52 17.35
C PHE A 73 0.43 4.40 18.39
N GLU A 74 1.44 4.42 19.26
CA GLU A 74 1.60 3.47 20.35
C GLU A 74 0.61 3.72 21.49
N ASP A 75 0.37 4.99 21.85
CA ASP A 75 -0.56 5.35 22.93
C ASP A 75 -2.00 4.95 22.57
N PRO A 76 -2.60 3.95 23.26
CA PRO A 76 -3.95 3.51 22.97
C PRO A 76 -4.97 4.62 23.08
N LYS A 77 -4.74 5.70 23.83
CA LYS A 77 -5.67 6.84 23.94
C LYS A 77 -5.70 7.70 22.69
N HIS A 78 -4.60 7.76 21.95
CA HIS A 78 -4.43 8.66 20.81
C HIS A 78 -4.35 7.94 19.47
N ARG A 79 -4.17 6.61 19.45
CA ARG A 79 -4.03 5.77 18.26
C ARG A 79 -5.07 6.08 17.17
N GLY A 80 -6.37 6.09 17.50
CA GLY A 80 -7.43 6.34 16.51
C GLY A 80 -7.31 7.74 15.87
N THR A 81 -7.04 8.75 16.70
CA THR A 81 -6.80 10.13 16.24
C THR A 81 -5.52 10.24 15.41
N ALA A 82 -4.43 9.61 15.84
CA ALA A 82 -3.16 9.62 15.13
C ALA A 82 -3.29 8.99 13.74
N MET A 83 -3.94 7.83 13.62
CA MET A 83 -4.18 7.17 12.33
C MET A 83 -5.07 8.01 11.40
N PHE A 84 -6.13 8.62 11.93
CA PHE A 84 -7.01 9.51 11.17
C PHE A 84 -6.26 10.72 10.63
N VAL A 85 -5.50 11.43 11.49
CA VAL A 85 -4.74 12.61 11.06
C VAL A 85 -3.62 12.23 10.10
N ASN A 86 -2.92 11.12 10.35
CA ASN A 86 -1.88 10.61 9.46
C ASN A 86 -2.43 10.36 8.05
N THR A 87 -3.58 9.69 7.97
CA THR A 87 -4.28 9.43 6.70
C THR A 87 -4.62 10.71 5.98
N LEU A 88 -5.17 11.70 6.70
CA LEU A 88 -5.49 12.99 6.12
C LEU A 88 -4.25 13.75 5.64
N CYS A 89 -3.14 13.75 6.38
CA CYS A 89 -1.90 14.39 5.92
C CYS A 89 -1.48 13.85 4.55
N HIS A 90 -1.36 12.52 4.44
CA HIS A 90 -1.01 11.86 3.18
C HIS A 90 -2.01 12.15 2.06
N GLN A 91 -3.31 12.14 2.36
CA GLN A 91 -4.35 12.47 1.38
C GLN A 91 -4.24 13.91 0.87
N PHE A 92 -4.04 14.89 1.75
CA PHE A 92 -3.82 16.29 1.35
C PHE A 92 -2.55 16.44 0.49
N GLU A 93 -1.45 15.81 0.87
CA GLU A 93 -0.22 15.83 0.07
C GLU A 93 -0.40 15.20 -1.30
N LEU A 94 -1.08 14.06 -1.38
CA LEU A 94 -1.41 13.42 -2.64
C LEU A 94 -2.23 14.34 -3.54
N LEU A 95 -3.19 15.11 -3.00
CA LEU A 95 -3.92 16.12 -3.76
C LEU A 95 -2.99 17.24 -4.26
N MET A 96 -2.06 17.72 -3.43
CA MET A 96 -1.09 18.75 -3.83
C MET A 96 -0.15 18.27 -4.92
N GLU A 97 0.38 17.04 -4.80
CA GLU A 97 1.23 16.42 -5.81
C GLU A 97 0.48 16.20 -7.13
N LEU A 98 -0.73 15.66 -7.06
CA LEU A 98 -1.57 15.45 -8.24
C LEU A 98 -1.91 16.77 -8.94
N HIS A 99 -2.15 17.81 -8.17
CA HIS A 99 -2.38 19.14 -8.72
C HIS A 99 -1.15 19.65 -9.49
N VAL A 100 0.07 19.45 -8.95
CA VAL A 100 1.32 19.77 -9.67
C VAL A 100 1.47 18.93 -10.94
N LEU A 101 1.10 17.64 -10.88
CA LEU A 101 1.12 16.73 -12.02
C LEU A 101 0.19 17.19 -13.16
N CYS A 102 -0.96 17.79 -12.82
CA CYS A 102 -1.96 18.31 -13.77
C CYS A 102 -1.66 19.73 -14.30
N GLU A 103 -0.52 20.33 -13.95
CA GLU A 103 -0.01 21.60 -14.50
C GLU A 103 -0.91 22.83 -14.36
N GLN A 104 -1.75 22.91 -13.33
CA GLN A 104 -2.44 24.16 -13.00
C GLN A 104 -1.54 25.07 -12.14
N VAL A 105 -1.60 26.39 -12.36
CA VAL A 105 -0.92 27.42 -11.53
C VAL A 105 -1.96 28.12 -10.65
N PRO A 106 -2.29 27.56 -9.48
CA PRO A 106 -3.24 28.17 -8.57
C PRO A 106 -2.51 29.13 -7.63
N SER A 107 -3.29 30.05 -7.07
CA SER A 107 -2.92 30.76 -5.85
C SER A 107 -3.36 29.93 -4.63
N GLU A 108 -2.71 30.12 -3.48
CA GLU A 108 -3.03 29.42 -2.21
C GLU A 108 -4.54 29.31 -1.85
N PRO A 109 -5.41 30.33 -2.01
CA PRO A 109 -6.84 30.17 -1.68
C PRO A 109 -7.55 29.25 -2.67
N TYR A 110 -7.11 29.23 -3.93
CA TYR A 110 -7.74 28.48 -5.00
C TYR A 110 -7.45 27.00 -4.80
N THR A 111 -6.19 26.64 -4.50
CA THR A 111 -5.83 25.26 -4.14
C THR A 111 -6.61 24.77 -2.92
N MET A 112 -6.79 25.62 -1.90
CA MET A 112 -7.56 25.25 -0.71
C MET A 112 -9.05 25.04 -1.03
N LEU A 113 -9.65 25.90 -1.86
CA LEU A 113 -11.05 25.75 -2.30
C LEU A 113 -11.25 24.48 -3.11
N GLU A 114 -10.33 24.18 -4.02
CA GLU A 114 -10.34 22.95 -4.81
C GLU A 114 -10.21 21.72 -3.94
N GLN A 115 -9.23 21.68 -3.02
CA GLN A 115 -9.07 20.58 -2.07
C GLN A 115 -10.32 20.38 -1.22
N LEU A 116 -10.90 21.46 -0.68
CA LEU A 116 -12.14 21.37 0.07
C LEU A 116 -13.31 20.90 -0.79
N SER A 117 -13.37 21.29 -2.07
CA SER A 117 -14.40 20.83 -3.01
C SER A 117 -14.26 19.33 -3.29
N ILE A 118 -13.04 18.83 -3.47
CA ILE A 118 -12.73 17.41 -3.62
C ILE A 118 -13.11 16.64 -2.35
N PHE A 119 -12.73 17.13 -1.17
CA PHE A 119 -13.12 16.51 0.10
C PHE A 119 -14.63 16.56 0.34
N ALA A 120 -15.32 17.63 -0.09
CA ALA A 120 -16.78 17.72 -0.04
C ALA A 120 -17.44 16.64 -0.90
N ALA A 121 -16.95 16.42 -2.12
CA ALA A 121 -17.42 15.33 -2.98
C ALA A 121 -17.12 13.97 -2.36
N HIS A 122 -15.92 13.79 -1.81
CA HIS A 122 -15.48 12.55 -1.16
C HIS A 122 -16.37 12.14 0.03
N VAL A 123 -16.94 13.12 0.75
CA VAL A 123 -17.88 12.88 1.86
C VAL A 123 -19.35 13.06 1.47
N ASP A 124 -19.66 12.97 0.18
CA ASP A 124 -21.01 13.06 -0.40
C ASP A 124 -21.78 14.34 -0.02
N SER A 125 -21.08 15.48 -0.03
CA SER A 125 -21.66 16.80 0.25
C SER A 125 -21.75 17.64 -1.03
N LEU A 126 -22.60 17.24 -1.97
CA LEU A 126 -22.79 17.94 -3.25
C LEU A 126 -23.13 19.43 -3.08
N LYS A 127 -23.92 19.77 -2.05
CA LYS A 127 -24.23 21.15 -1.71
C LYS A 127 -22.98 21.98 -1.37
N ASP A 128 -21.99 21.38 -0.70
CA ASP A 128 -20.73 22.06 -0.40
C ASP A 128 -19.81 22.09 -1.62
N VAL A 129 -19.87 21.10 -2.52
CA VAL A 129 -19.18 21.13 -3.82
C VAL A 129 -19.62 22.34 -4.63
N GLU A 130 -20.92 22.49 -4.85
CA GLU A 130 -21.53 23.61 -5.59
C GLU A 130 -21.14 24.95 -4.96
N LYS A 131 -21.38 25.09 -3.64
CA LYS A 131 -21.05 26.32 -2.92
C LYS A 131 -19.56 26.68 -2.97
N LEU A 132 -18.66 25.71 -2.95
CA LEU A 132 -17.22 25.97 -3.04
C LEU A 132 -16.80 26.32 -4.47
N SER A 133 -17.50 25.78 -5.48
CA SER A 133 -17.31 26.16 -6.88
C SER A 133 -17.72 27.61 -7.12
N ASP A 134 -18.90 28.02 -6.64
CA ASP A 134 -19.36 29.43 -6.72
C ASP A 134 -18.35 30.39 -6.08
N LEU A 135 -17.73 29.97 -4.96
CA LEU A 135 -16.69 30.76 -4.30
C LEU A 135 -15.38 30.79 -5.07
N ALA A 136 -15.07 29.80 -5.90
CA ALA A 136 -13.86 29.78 -6.71
C ALA A 136 -13.95 30.75 -7.90
N ASP A 137 -15.17 31.00 -8.40
CA ASP A 137 -15.45 31.94 -9.49
C ASP A 137 -15.47 33.41 -9.05
N ASP A 138 -15.64 33.68 -7.75
CA ASP A 138 -15.59 35.03 -7.15
C ASP A 138 -14.15 35.62 -7.18
N ASP A 139 -13.99 36.92 -7.47
CA ASP A 139 -12.70 37.63 -7.30
C ASP A 139 -12.45 37.98 -5.81
N TRP A 140 -11.37 37.42 -5.26
CA TRP A 140 -10.98 37.57 -3.86
C TRP A 140 -9.81 38.52 -3.62
N GLY A 141 -9.30 39.15 -4.69
CA GLY A 141 -8.17 40.05 -4.63
C GLY A 141 -6.86 39.41 -4.15
N GLU A 142 -5.83 40.25 -4.06
CA GLU A 142 -4.48 39.86 -3.66
C GLU A 142 -4.38 39.40 -2.20
N GLU A 143 -3.28 38.74 -1.89
CA GLU A 143 -2.95 38.26 -0.55
C GLU A 143 -2.94 39.40 0.48
N GLY A 144 -3.54 39.19 1.66
CA GLY A 144 -3.68 40.23 2.69
C GLY A 144 -4.84 41.22 2.48
N SER A 145 -5.60 41.13 1.39
CA SER A 145 -6.75 42.03 1.15
C SER A 145 -7.91 41.79 2.13
N LYS A 146 -8.77 42.81 2.33
CA LYS A 146 -10.02 42.66 3.09
C LYS A 146 -10.96 41.61 2.48
N LEU A 147 -10.89 41.39 1.16
CA LEU A 147 -11.66 40.37 0.46
C LEU A 147 -11.19 38.97 0.84
N ARG A 148 -9.87 38.73 0.96
CA ARG A 148 -9.32 37.48 1.50
C ARG A 148 -9.81 37.15 2.90
N GLY A 149 -9.94 38.16 3.77
CA GLY A 149 -10.52 37.98 5.10
C GLY A 149 -12.00 37.56 5.09
N LYS A 150 -12.76 37.98 4.06
CA LYS A 150 -14.16 37.57 3.85
C LYS A 150 -14.27 36.15 3.28
N LEU A 151 -13.37 35.75 2.37
CA LEU A 151 -13.33 34.39 1.83
C LEU A 151 -13.25 33.34 2.94
N ALA A 152 -12.31 33.51 3.88
CA ALA A 152 -12.14 32.60 5.01
C ALA A 152 -13.44 32.43 5.83
N LYS A 153 -14.24 33.50 5.98
CA LYS A 153 -15.55 33.45 6.65
C LYS A 153 -16.61 32.72 5.82
N LYS A 154 -16.63 32.90 4.49
CA LYS A 154 -17.57 32.20 3.58
C LYS A 154 -17.27 30.69 3.46
N VAL A 155 -15.99 30.30 3.51
CA VAL A 155 -15.52 28.91 3.45
C VAL A 155 -15.80 28.16 4.77
N GLY A 156 -15.70 28.83 5.92
CA GLY A 156 -15.80 28.22 7.24
C GLY A 156 -17.02 27.30 7.49
N PRO A 157 -18.25 27.63 7.07
CA PRO A 157 -19.38 26.71 7.16
C PRO A 157 -19.19 25.39 6.40
N SER A 158 -18.71 25.44 5.16
CA SER A 158 -18.52 24.25 4.32
C SER A 158 -17.36 23.40 4.85
N ALA A 159 -16.26 24.04 5.23
CA ALA A 159 -15.14 23.35 5.89
C ALA A 159 -15.57 22.62 7.19
N ARG A 160 -16.51 23.18 7.96
CA ARG A 160 -17.07 22.52 9.15
C ARG A 160 -17.89 21.28 8.80
N THR A 161 -18.77 21.39 7.80
CA THR A 161 -19.55 20.24 7.34
C THR A 161 -18.63 19.11 6.88
N ILE A 162 -17.63 19.44 6.05
CA ILE A 162 -16.64 18.48 5.54
C ILE A 162 -15.88 17.84 6.70
N ALA A 163 -15.34 18.66 7.61
CA ALA A 163 -14.59 18.20 8.77
C ALA A 163 -15.40 17.23 9.66
N ASP A 164 -16.66 17.56 9.93
CA ASP A 164 -17.53 16.70 10.73
C ASP A 164 -17.87 15.41 10.01
N ARG A 165 -18.07 15.44 8.69
CA ARG A 165 -18.30 14.22 7.90
C ARG A 165 -17.05 13.34 7.79
N LEU A 166 -15.86 13.91 7.59
CA LEU A 166 -14.58 13.18 7.59
C LEU A 166 -14.34 12.46 8.93
N LYS A 167 -14.48 13.17 10.06
CA LYS A 167 -14.41 12.52 11.39
C LYS A 167 -15.48 11.43 11.51
N LYS A 168 -16.72 11.76 11.11
CA LYS A 168 -17.82 10.80 11.13
C LYS A 168 -17.63 9.64 10.19
N SER A 169 -16.71 9.60 9.23
CA SER A 169 -16.49 8.45 8.36
C SER A 169 -15.23 7.66 8.73
N ALA A 170 -14.16 8.33 9.14
CA ALA A 170 -12.85 7.70 9.27
C ALA A 170 -12.20 7.81 10.66
N LEU A 171 -12.75 8.61 11.58
CA LEU A 171 -12.25 8.64 12.97
C LEU A 171 -12.87 7.47 13.75
N HIS A 172 -12.02 6.58 14.23
CA HIS A 172 -12.41 5.39 15.00
C HIS A 172 -12.03 5.51 16.46
N ASP A 173 -12.70 4.72 17.30
CA ASP A 173 -12.35 4.59 18.71
C ASP A 173 -10.92 4.08 18.85
N SER A 174 -10.18 4.74 19.73
CA SER A 174 -8.79 4.48 20.04
C SER A 174 -8.49 3.04 20.53
N HIS A 175 -9.50 2.35 21.09
CA HIS A 175 -9.44 0.95 21.50
C HIS A 175 -9.90 -0.05 20.44
N GLN A 176 -10.22 0.39 19.21
CA GLN A 176 -10.67 -0.50 18.14
C GLN A 176 -9.54 -1.50 17.78
N PRO A 177 -9.70 -2.82 18.05
CA PRO A 177 -8.64 -3.82 17.83
C PRO A 177 -8.18 -3.96 16.37
N LEU A 178 -8.94 -3.42 15.42
CA LEU A 178 -8.61 -3.45 13.99
C LEU A 178 -7.69 -2.31 13.53
N LEU A 179 -7.44 -1.32 14.37
CA LEU A 179 -6.56 -0.19 14.07
C LEU A 179 -5.12 -0.68 13.93
N GLY A 180 -4.78 -1.12 12.71
CA GLY A 180 -3.49 -1.69 12.36
C GLY A 180 -3.56 -3.03 11.63
N LEU A 181 -4.74 -3.64 11.48
CA LEU A 181 -4.95 -4.90 10.77
C LEU A 181 -5.33 -4.68 9.29
N PRO A 182 -5.15 -5.70 8.41
CA PRO A 182 -5.46 -5.63 6.98
C PRO A 182 -6.79 -4.94 6.64
N PHE A 183 -7.83 -5.21 7.42
CA PHE A 183 -9.16 -4.64 7.20
C PHE A 183 -9.25 -3.12 7.29
N TYR A 184 -8.59 -2.48 8.26
CA TYR A 184 -8.55 -1.01 8.31
C TYR A 184 -7.85 -0.44 7.08
N ARG A 185 -6.84 -1.15 6.57
CA ARG A 185 -6.03 -0.72 5.42
C ARG A 185 -6.85 -0.75 4.14
N VAL A 186 -7.70 -1.76 3.96
CA VAL A 186 -8.67 -1.83 2.85
C VAL A 186 -9.54 -0.57 2.79
N LEU A 187 -10.04 -0.10 3.94
CA LEU A 187 -10.89 1.10 4.00
C LEU A 187 -10.12 2.35 3.61
N VAL A 188 -8.93 2.53 4.20
CA VAL A 188 -8.05 3.68 3.93
C VAL A 188 -7.62 3.71 2.46
N TYR A 189 -7.26 2.56 1.90
CA TYR A 189 -6.86 2.43 0.50
C TYR A 189 -8.00 2.85 -0.43
N ALA A 190 -9.18 2.24 -0.27
CA ALA A 190 -10.32 2.51 -1.14
C ALA A 190 -10.78 3.98 -1.06
N ASP A 191 -10.88 4.53 0.15
CA ASP A 191 -11.20 5.95 0.34
C ASP A 191 -10.16 6.87 -0.33
N THR A 192 -8.87 6.53 -0.24
CA THR A 192 -7.81 7.29 -0.91
C THR A 192 -7.92 7.19 -2.44
N MET A 193 -8.23 6.02 -2.99
CA MET A 193 -8.45 5.83 -4.42
C MET A 193 -9.66 6.62 -4.95
N GLN A 194 -10.76 6.66 -4.19
CA GLN A 194 -11.90 7.52 -4.49
C GLN A 194 -11.50 9.00 -4.50
N LEU A 195 -10.78 9.44 -3.47
CA LEU A 195 -10.32 10.81 -3.34
C LEU A 195 -9.44 11.21 -4.55
N LEU A 196 -8.49 10.36 -4.93
CA LEU A 196 -7.61 10.59 -6.09
C LEU A 196 -8.40 10.63 -7.41
N SER A 197 -9.41 9.78 -7.57
CA SER A 197 -10.26 9.76 -8.77
C SER A 197 -11.07 11.04 -8.90
N LEU A 198 -11.66 11.52 -7.79
CA LEU A 198 -12.36 12.80 -7.72
C LEU A 198 -11.40 13.97 -8.00
N ALA A 199 -10.20 13.93 -7.42
CA ALA A 199 -9.19 14.96 -7.61
C ALA A 199 -8.70 15.06 -9.05
N PHE A 200 -8.37 13.92 -9.65
CA PHE A 200 -7.95 13.86 -11.05
C PHE A 200 -9.03 14.42 -11.96
N LYS A 201 -10.30 14.08 -11.71
CA LYS A 201 -11.44 14.64 -12.43
C LYS A 201 -11.55 16.15 -12.26
N LYS A 202 -11.53 16.65 -11.01
CA LYS A 202 -11.59 18.09 -10.71
C LYS A 202 -10.47 18.86 -11.40
N TYR A 203 -9.23 18.37 -11.34
CA TYR A 203 -8.07 19.07 -11.90
C TYR A 203 -7.99 19.00 -13.43
N THR A 204 -8.61 18.00 -14.06
CA THR A 204 -8.62 17.89 -15.53
C THR A 204 -9.82 18.55 -16.18
N GLN A 205 -10.97 18.56 -15.52
CA GLN A 205 -12.24 19.07 -16.07
C GLN A 205 -12.66 20.42 -15.48
N GLY A 206 -12.07 20.83 -14.36
CA GLY A 206 -12.38 22.09 -13.68
C GLY A 206 -13.64 22.04 -12.81
N SER A 207 -14.55 21.08 -13.00
CA SER A 207 -15.76 20.89 -12.19
C SER A 207 -15.90 19.45 -11.66
N LEU A 208 -16.84 19.27 -10.72
CA LEU A 208 -17.26 17.98 -10.21
C LEU A 208 -18.79 17.89 -10.30
N GLU A 209 -19.27 17.33 -11.41
CA GLU A 209 -20.70 17.17 -11.64
C GLU A 209 -21.31 16.12 -10.69
N ALA A 210 -22.57 16.32 -10.29
CA ALA A 210 -23.23 15.46 -9.32
C ALA A 210 -23.29 13.99 -9.76
N GLU A 211 -23.62 13.73 -11.02
CA GLU A 211 -23.70 12.37 -11.59
C GLU A 211 -22.36 11.64 -11.52
N ASP A 212 -21.29 12.36 -11.80
CA ASP A 212 -19.92 11.84 -11.79
C ASP A 212 -19.44 11.52 -10.38
N VAL A 213 -19.72 12.43 -9.43
CA VAL A 213 -19.42 12.20 -8.02
C VAL A 213 -20.16 10.96 -7.53
N GLN A 214 -21.46 10.86 -7.78
CA GLN A 214 -22.25 9.70 -7.35
C GLN A 214 -21.77 8.39 -7.97
N SER A 215 -21.40 8.40 -9.25
CA SER A 215 -20.85 7.23 -9.93
C SER A 215 -19.53 6.76 -9.31
N LEU A 216 -18.62 7.68 -8.97
CA LEU A 216 -17.36 7.37 -8.30
C LEU A 216 -17.55 6.89 -6.86
N LEU A 217 -18.50 7.48 -6.11
CA LEU A 217 -18.88 7.04 -4.77
C LEU A 217 -19.44 5.61 -4.79
N ALA A 218 -20.34 5.31 -5.73
CA ALA A 218 -20.93 3.98 -5.91
C ALA A 218 -19.86 2.95 -6.30
N PHE A 219 -18.96 3.31 -7.22
CA PHE A 219 -17.84 2.44 -7.60
C PHE A 219 -16.95 2.12 -6.40
N ASN A 220 -16.54 3.13 -5.62
CA ASN A 220 -15.71 2.92 -4.44
C ASN A 220 -16.42 2.11 -3.35
N TYR A 221 -17.73 2.30 -3.18
CA TYR A 221 -18.53 1.48 -2.29
C TYR A 221 -18.43 0.00 -2.67
N MET A 222 -18.62 -0.32 -3.96
CA MET A 222 -18.48 -1.68 -4.46
C MET A 222 -17.05 -2.22 -4.27
N GLN A 223 -16.02 -1.43 -4.57
CA GLN A 223 -14.62 -1.82 -4.30
C GLN A 223 -14.42 -2.21 -2.84
N LYS A 224 -14.88 -1.37 -1.89
CA LYS A 224 -14.78 -1.67 -0.46
C LYS A 224 -15.46 -2.98 -0.09
N VAL A 225 -16.66 -3.23 -0.61
CA VAL A 225 -17.38 -4.48 -0.36
C VAL A 225 -16.57 -5.68 -0.86
N TYR A 226 -16.10 -5.68 -2.12
CA TYR A 226 -15.34 -6.81 -2.67
C TYR A 226 -14.00 -7.05 -1.98
N LEU A 227 -13.28 -5.99 -1.62
CA LEU A 227 -12.04 -6.12 -0.86
C LEU A 227 -12.31 -6.75 0.52
N ILE A 228 -13.38 -6.34 1.21
CA ILE A 228 -13.79 -6.93 2.49
C ILE A 228 -14.23 -8.39 2.31
N GLU A 229 -15.04 -8.69 1.29
CA GLU A 229 -15.50 -10.05 0.98
C GLU A 229 -14.34 -11.00 0.70
N THR A 230 -13.31 -10.53 -0.02
CA THR A 230 -12.10 -11.33 -0.27
C THR A 230 -11.37 -11.69 1.03
N LEU A 231 -11.20 -10.72 1.93
CA LEU A 231 -10.57 -10.95 3.23
C LEU A 231 -11.43 -11.84 4.14
N VAL A 232 -12.76 -11.69 4.09
CA VAL A 232 -13.72 -12.55 4.78
C VAL A 232 -13.64 -13.99 4.26
N ALA A 233 -13.49 -14.17 2.94
CA ALA A 233 -13.37 -15.47 2.30
C ALA A 233 -12.11 -16.22 2.73
N LEU A 234 -10.96 -15.53 2.74
CA LEU A 234 -9.72 -16.09 3.24
C LEU A 234 -9.88 -16.57 4.70
N ALA A 235 -10.46 -15.73 5.56
CA ALA A 235 -10.73 -16.08 6.96
C ALA A 235 -11.75 -17.23 7.15
N TYR A 236 -12.38 -17.69 6.07
CA TYR A 236 -13.32 -18.81 6.07
C TYR A 236 -12.90 -19.94 5.15
N ALA A 237 -11.65 -19.93 4.65
CA ALA A 237 -11.17 -20.90 3.66
C ALA A 237 -11.26 -22.35 4.19
N ASP A 238 -10.94 -22.55 5.48
CA ASP A 238 -11.03 -23.84 6.18
C ASP A 238 -12.48 -24.23 6.59
N ASN A 239 -13.48 -23.44 6.19
CA ASN A 239 -14.88 -23.54 6.60
C ASN A 239 -15.13 -23.35 8.11
N ILE A 240 -14.16 -22.85 8.88
CA ILE A 240 -14.23 -22.66 10.32
C ILE A 240 -13.91 -21.21 10.69
N LEU A 241 -14.93 -20.42 10.95
CA LEU A 241 -14.72 -19.07 11.46
C LEU A 241 -14.49 -19.07 12.98
N THR A 242 -13.24 -18.81 13.40
CA THR A 242 -12.82 -18.75 14.80
C THR A 242 -13.50 -17.60 15.56
N ARG A 243 -13.35 -17.59 16.90
CA ARG A 243 -13.86 -16.47 17.73
C ARG A 243 -13.13 -15.15 17.45
N LEU A 244 -11.85 -15.21 17.10
CA LEU A 244 -11.05 -14.04 16.79
C LEU A 244 -11.52 -13.46 15.45
N GLU A 245 -11.58 -14.25 14.39
CA GLU A 245 -12.04 -13.81 13.08
C GLU A 245 -13.47 -13.26 13.11
N LYS A 246 -14.41 -13.92 13.81
CA LYS A 246 -15.76 -13.35 14.01
C LYS A 246 -15.73 -11.96 14.63
N ARG A 247 -14.85 -11.74 15.61
CA ARG A 247 -14.70 -10.42 16.25
C ARG A 247 -14.09 -9.43 15.26
N LEU A 248 -13.07 -9.85 14.50
CA LEU A 248 -12.43 -9.02 13.49
C LEU A 248 -13.45 -8.60 12.45
N LEU A 249 -14.16 -9.53 11.80
CA LEU A 249 -15.17 -9.25 10.78
C LEU A 249 -16.26 -8.27 11.24
N ASN A 250 -16.78 -8.46 12.46
CA ASN A 250 -17.75 -7.51 13.03
C ASN A 250 -17.16 -6.10 13.17
N GLY A 251 -15.92 -5.98 13.63
CA GLY A 251 -15.22 -4.69 13.68
C GLY A 251 -15.06 -4.07 12.29
N VAL A 252 -14.80 -4.88 11.25
CA VAL A 252 -14.66 -4.37 9.87
C VAL A 252 -15.95 -3.75 9.43
N PHE A 253 -17.07 -4.44 9.65
CA PHE A 253 -18.38 -3.95 9.28
C PHE A 253 -18.77 -2.68 10.03
N GLU A 254 -18.37 -2.54 11.28
CA GLU A 254 -18.53 -1.31 12.05
C GLU A 254 -17.67 -0.17 11.48
N MET A 255 -16.40 -0.43 11.16
CA MET A 255 -15.49 0.59 10.62
C MET A 255 -15.88 1.02 9.21
N ALA A 256 -16.22 0.06 8.35
CA ALA A 256 -16.72 0.27 6.98
C ALA A 256 -18.10 0.94 6.96
N ARG A 257 -18.83 0.90 8.08
CA ARG A 257 -20.19 1.42 8.25
C ARG A 257 -21.16 0.87 7.21
N LEU A 258 -21.00 -0.40 6.86
CA LEU A 258 -21.89 -1.07 5.93
C LEU A 258 -23.31 -1.10 6.53
N PRO A 259 -24.35 -0.74 5.75
CA PRO A 259 -25.71 -0.84 6.24
C PRO A 259 -26.07 -2.30 6.56
N LYS A 260 -27.13 -2.50 7.36
CA LYS A 260 -27.47 -3.83 7.90
C LYS A 260 -27.74 -4.86 6.81
N HIS A 261 -28.34 -4.45 5.70
CA HIS A 261 -28.64 -5.34 4.59
C HIS A 261 -27.36 -5.92 3.98
N GLU A 262 -26.38 -5.08 3.67
CA GLU A 262 -25.14 -5.46 3.01
C GLU A 262 -24.24 -6.26 3.94
N ARG A 263 -24.23 -5.93 5.25
CA ARG A 263 -23.60 -6.79 6.25
C ARG A 263 -24.19 -8.21 6.20
N ASN A 264 -25.51 -8.33 6.12
CA ASN A 264 -26.15 -9.64 6.04
C ASN A 264 -25.83 -10.35 4.73
N GLU A 265 -25.70 -9.64 3.61
CA GLU A 265 -25.28 -10.24 2.34
C GLU A 265 -23.85 -10.76 2.41
N VAL A 266 -22.89 -10.00 2.95
CA VAL A 266 -21.52 -10.49 3.18
C VAL A 266 -21.51 -11.70 4.13
N TRP A 267 -22.39 -11.75 5.13
CA TRP A 267 -22.54 -12.94 5.97
C TRP A 267 -23.14 -14.14 5.23
N LYS A 268 -23.96 -13.92 4.21
CA LYS A 268 -24.58 -14.99 3.40
C LYS A 268 -23.65 -15.52 2.31
N THR A 269 -22.65 -14.74 1.91
CA THR A 269 -21.63 -15.19 0.95
C THR A 269 -20.63 -16.14 1.60
N LEU A 270 -20.47 -16.12 2.93
CA LEU A 270 -19.73 -17.12 3.70
C LEU A 270 -20.27 -18.55 3.46
N GLY A 271 -19.39 -19.46 3.06
CA GLY A 271 -19.73 -20.86 2.78
C GLY A 271 -20.35 -21.12 1.41
N ARG A 272 -20.34 -20.11 0.53
CA ARG A 272 -20.50 -20.31 -0.91
C ARG A 272 -19.12 -20.20 -1.56
N PRO A 273 -18.85 -20.92 -2.66
CA PRO A 273 -17.69 -20.60 -3.49
C PRO A 273 -17.78 -19.11 -3.79
N LEU A 274 -16.74 -18.36 -3.44
CA LEU A 274 -16.68 -16.97 -3.85
C LEU A 274 -16.91 -16.96 -5.36
N ALA A 275 -17.80 -16.10 -5.84
CA ALA A 275 -17.76 -15.75 -7.23
C ALA A 275 -16.49 -14.90 -7.42
N LEU A 276 -15.32 -15.53 -7.42
CA LEU A 276 -14.02 -14.88 -7.69
C LEU A 276 -14.11 -14.08 -8.99
N MET A 277 -14.93 -14.56 -9.93
CA MET A 277 -15.36 -13.85 -11.14
C MET A 277 -15.95 -12.44 -10.87
N ASP A 278 -16.78 -12.27 -9.84
CA ASP A 278 -17.37 -10.97 -9.49
C ASP A 278 -16.32 -10.02 -8.89
N ILE A 279 -15.37 -10.54 -8.09
CA ILE A 279 -14.23 -9.75 -7.59
C ILE A 279 -13.37 -9.28 -8.76
N CYS A 280 -13.02 -10.18 -9.68
CA CYS A 280 -12.22 -9.85 -10.86
C CYS A 280 -12.95 -8.91 -11.84
N ALA A 281 -14.29 -8.94 -11.85
CA ALA A 281 -15.09 -7.99 -12.63
C ALA A 281 -15.00 -6.56 -12.08
N HIS A 282 -14.68 -6.36 -10.80
CA HIS A 282 -14.64 -5.05 -10.17
C HIS A 282 -13.21 -4.59 -9.87
N VAL A 283 -12.31 -5.48 -9.48
CA VAL A 283 -10.89 -5.19 -9.23
C VAL A 283 -10.09 -5.32 -10.53
N LYS A 284 -10.22 -4.33 -11.42
CA LYS A 284 -9.58 -4.36 -12.75
C LYS A 284 -8.25 -3.64 -12.82
N ASP A 285 -8.04 -2.60 -12.02
CA ASP A 285 -6.81 -1.84 -12.08
C ASP A 285 -5.67 -2.58 -11.37
N GLU A 286 -4.48 -2.57 -11.99
CA GLU A 286 -3.31 -3.31 -11.51
C GLU A 286 -2.91 -2.94 -10.08
N LEU A 287 -3.17 -1.68 -9.68
CA LEU A 287 -2.86 -1.21 -8.33
C LEU A 287 -3.76 -1.86 -7.29
N THR A 288 -5.07 -1.92 -7.53
CA THR A 288 -6.03 -2.56 -6.61
C THR A 288 -5.86 -4.07 -6.60
N LYS A 289 -5.57 -4.70 -7.74
CA LYS A 289 -5.26 -6.15 -7.81
C LYS A 289 -4.09 -6.49 -6.89
N ARG A 290 -2.99 -5.77 -7.06
CA ARG A 290 -1.80 -5.93 -6.23
C ARG A 290 -2.10 -5.67 -4.76
N PHE A 291 -2.77 -4.56 -4.45
CA PHE A 291 -3.10 -4.20 -3.08
C PHE A 291 -3.93 -5.29 -2.40
N LEU A 292 -4.98 -5.77 -3.07
CA LEU A 292 -5.85 -6.84 -2.58
C LEU A 292 -5.03 -8.11 -2.29
N PHE A 293 -4.20 -8.52 -3.24
CA PHE A 293 -3.38 -9.72 -3.10
C PHE A 293 -2.40 -9.59 -1.94
N GLU A 294 -1.69 -8.46 -1.81
CA GLU A 294 -0.81 -8.19 -0.66
C GLU A 294 -1.59 -8.24 0.66
N GLN A 295 -2.81 -7.70 0.74
CA GLN A 295 -3.61 -7.78 1.99
C GLN A 295 -4.02 -9.21 2.33
N VAL A 296 -4.33 -10.05 1.34
CA VAL A 296 -4.67 -11.47 1.53
C VAL A 296 -3.47 -12.22 2.09
N ILE A 297 -2.28 -12.05 1.50
CA ILE A 297 -1.06 -12.68 2.01
C ILE A 297 -0.77 -12.22 3.45
N LEU A 298 -0.83 -10.91 3.71
CA LEU A 298 -0.57 -10.38 5.05
C LEU A 298 -1.57 -10.87 6.08
N GLN A 299 -2.84 -11.06 5.69
CA GLN A 299 -3.86 -11.62 6.56
C GLN A 299 -3.57 -13.09 6.90
N SER A 300 -3.18 -13.90 5.91
CA SER A 300 -2.85 -15.32 6.14
C SER A 300 -1.67 -15.53 7.09
N CYS A 301 -0.85 -14.49 7.30
CA CYS A 301 0.29 -14.50 8.23
C CYS A 301 -0.05 -13.90 9.61
N LEU A 302 -1.31 -13.51 9.86
CA LEU A 302 -1.72 -12.99 11.18
C LEU A 302 -1.70 -14.08 12.25
N GLU A 303 -2.00 -15.33 11.90
CA GLU A 303 -2.03 -16.48 12.79
C GLU A 303 -1.11 -17.60 12.28
N GLY A 304 -0.75 -18.56 13.14
CA GLY A 304 0.04 -19.72 12.75
C GLY A 304 1.48 -19.42 12.28
N ASP A 305 2.03 -20.26 11.41
CA ASP A 305 3.36 -20.11 10.79
C ASP A 305 3.23 -19.77 9.29
N GLY A 306 2.15 -19.08 8.91
CA GLY A 306 1.77 -18.78 7.53
C GLY A 306 0.43 -19.42 7.14
N PRO A 307 0.02 -19.32 5.86
CA PRO A 307 -1.25 -19.85 5.37
C PRO A 307 -1.31 -21.37 5.56
N ASN A 308 -2.46 -21.87 6.02
CA ASN A 308 -2.78 -23.29 6.01
C ASN A 308 -3.09 -23.79 4.59
N GLU A 309 -3.32 -25.10 4.40
CA GLU A 309 -3.53 -25.66 3.05
C GLU A 309 -4.79 -25.11 2.35
N ASP A 310 -5.88 -24.88 3.08
CA ASP A 310 -7.11 -24.31 2.50
C ASP A 310 -6.91 -22.83 2.13
N GLU A 311 -6.18 -22.06 2.95
CA GLU A 311 -5.81 -20.68 2.65
C GLU A 311 -4.85 -20.60 1.46
N LYS A 312 -3.89 -21.53 1.32
CA LYS A 312 -3.00 -21.61 0.15
C LYS A 312 -3.80 -21.87 -1.12
N GLU A 313 -4.71 -22.85 -1.10
CA GLU A 313 -5.57 -23.13 -2.24
C GLU A 313 -6.41 -21.90 -2.62
N PHE A 314 -6.96 -21.19 -1.64
CA PHE A 314 -7.68 -19.94 -1.87
C PHE A 314 -6.80 -18.86 -2.50
N ILE A 315 -5.58 -18.66 -1.97
CA ILE A 315 -4.62 -17.67 -2.49
C ILE A 315 -4.22 -17.97 -3.93
N GLU A 316 -3.97 -19.25 -4.25
CA GLU A 316 -3.63 -19.70 -5.61
C GLU A 316 -4.79 -19.46 -6.57
N GLN A 317 -6.02 -19.85 -6.19
CA GLN A 317 -7.21 -19.58 -6.99
C GLN A 317 -7.44 -18.07 -7.19
N LEU A 318 -7.22 -17.26 -6.16
CA LEU A 318 -7.33 -15.80 -6.26
C LEU A 318 -6.30 -15.23 -7.25
N ALA A 319 -5.04 -15.67 -7.17
CA ALA A 319 -3.99 -15.24 -8.09
C ALA A 319 -4.34 -15.57 -9.54
N GLU A 320 -4.76 -16.81 -9.82
CA GLU A 320 -5.17 -17.25 -11.16
C GLU A 320 -6.32 -16.39 -11.71
N ASN A 321 -7.33 -16.12 -10.89
CA ASN A 321 -8.49 -15.32 -11.29
C ASN A 321 -8.12 -13.84 -11.52
N LEU A 322 -7.18 -13.29 -10.77
CA LEU A 322 -6.67 -11.92 -10.97
C LEU A 322 -5.66 -11.82 -12.12
N GLY A 323 -5.19 -12.95 -12.64
CA GLY A 323 -4.17 -13.04 -13.68
C GLY A 323 -2.76 -12.73 -13.17
N ILE A 324 -2.47 -13.03 -11.91
CA ILE A 324 -1.17 -12.81 -11.26
C ILE A 324 -0.35 -14.09 -11.37
N ASP A 325 0.80 -14.03 -12.03
CA ASP A 325 1.67 -15.19 -12.21
C ASP A 325 2.58 -15.45 -11.00
N ALA A 326 3.23 -16.63 -10.98
CA ALA A 326 4.09 -17.03 -9.87
C ALA A 326 5.28 -16.07 -9.62
N VAL A 327 5.81 -15.41 -10.64
CA VAL A 327 6.88 -14.42 -10.49
C VAL A 327 6.33 -13.14 -9.87
N GLU A 328 5.18 -12.65 -10.33
CA GLU A 328 4.50 -11.48 -9.75
C GLU A 328 4.15 -11.70 -8.27
N ILE A 329 3.68 -12.89 -7.90
CA ILE A 329 3.42 -13.24 -6.48
C ILE A 329 4.72 -13.12 -5.66
N LEU A 330 5.85 -13.62 -6.17
CA LEU A 330 7.15 -13.50 -5.48
C LEU A 330 7.57 -12.02 -5.37
N GLU A 331 7.35 -11.23 -6.42
CA GLU A 331 7.66 -9.80 -6.43
C GLU A 331 6.86 -9.04 -5.37
N PHE A 332 5.55 -9.25 -5.31
CA PHE A 332 4.69 -8.59 -4.33
C PHE A 332 5.11 -8.91 -2.90
N GLU A 333 5.45 -10.17 -2.63
CA GLU A 333 5.88 -10.57 -1.29
C GLU A 333 7.25 -10.02 -0.91
N ALA A 334 8.22 -10.10 -1.83
CA ALA A 334 9.56 -9.58 -1.62
C ALA A 334 9.53 -8.07 -1.40
N GLU A 335 8.82 -7.32 -2.24
CA GLU A 335 8.67 -5.87 -2.09
C GLU A 335 7.97 -5.50 -0.78
N THR A 336 6.97 -6.27 -0.34
CA THR A 336 6.30 -6.06 0.95
C THR A 336 7.27 -6.25 2.12
N LEU A 337 8.08 -7.33 2.11
CA LEU A 337 9.07 -7.55 3.18
C LEU A 337 10.11 -6.42 3.23
N VAL A 338 10.62 -6.01 2.05
CA VAL A 338 11.61 -4.94 1.94
C VAL A 338 11.07 -3.63 2.48
N PHE A 339 9.82 -3.33 2.14
CA PHE A 339 9.15 -2.15 2.64
C PHE A 339 9.06 -2.17 4.16
N LEU A 340 8.58 -3.27 4.75
CA LEU A 340 8.43 -3.40 6.20
C LEU A 340 9.79 -3.34 6.94
N ASP A 341 10.84 -3.91 6.36
CA ASP A 341 12.20 -3.92 6.91
C ASP A 341 12.86 -2.55 6.90
N SER A 342 12.55 -1.76 5.86
CA SER A 342 13.10 -0.41 5.69
C SER A 342 12.45 0.61 6.61
N HIS A 343 11.36 0.25 7.31
CA HIS A 343 10.57 1.19 8.12
C HIS A 343 10.29 0.62 9.53
N PRO A 344 11.30 0.43 10.40
CA PRO A 344 11.08 -0.18 11.72
C PRO A 344 10.10 0.57 12.63
N ALA A 345 9.99 1.90 12.51
CA ALA A 345 9.02 2.69 13.28
C ALA A 345 7.55 2.31 13.00
N VAL A 346 7.27 1.78 11.80
CA VAL A 346 5.98 1.22 11.43
C VAL A 346 5.70 -0.08 12.19
N LEU A 347 6.75 -0.87 12.45
CA LEU A 347 6.66 -2.15 13.13
C LEU A 347 6.43 -1.98 14.64
N GLU A 348 6.96 -0.90 15.21
CA GLU A 348 6.78 -0.54 16.62
C GLU A 348 5.38 0.03 16.89
N SER A 349 4.86 0.84 15.96
CA SER A 349 3.54 1.47 16.08
C SER A 349 2.35 0.55 15.84
N LEU A 350 2.57 -0.57 15.15
CA LEU A 350 1.58 -1.62 14.96
C LEU A 350 1.92 -2.75 15.93
N GLU A 351 0.94 -3.38 16.59
CA GLU A 351 1.15 -4.58 17.43
C GLU A 351 1.52 -5.83 16.57
N TRP A 352 2.32 -5.62 15.53
CA TRP A 352 2.61 -6.47 14.39
C TRP A 352 3.96 -7.15 14.47
N ASN A 353 4.77 -6.88 15.50
CA ASN A 353 6.07 -7.53 15.69
C ASN A 353 5.97 -9.08 15.62
N SER A 354 4.84 -9.64 16.04
CA SER A 354 4.56 -11.07 15.92
C SER A 354 4.18 -11.47 14.48
N SER A 355 3.27 -10.73 13.82
CA SER A 355 2.81 -10.99 12.45
C SER A 355 3.92 -10.79 11.42
N LEU A 356 4.77 -9.78 11.58
CA LEU A 356 5.93 -9.57 10.72
C LEU A 356 6.92 -10.72 10.85
N ARG A 357 7.18 -11.19 12.08
CA ARG A 357 8.07 -12.33 12.30
C ARG A 357 7.55 -13.56 11.58
N ARG A 358 6.23 -13.82 11.65
CA ARG A 358 5.57 -14.88 10.89
C ARG A 358 5.71 -14.68 9.40
N TYR A 359 5.40 -13.48 8.89
CA TYR A 359 5.52 -13.13 7.47
C TYR A 359 6.95 -13.34 6.95
N ARG A 360 7.97 -12.90 7.70
CA ARG A 360 9.37 -13.14 7.38
C ARG A 360 9.70 -14.64 7.38
N SER A 361 9.21 -15.38 8.37
CA SER A 361 9.42 -16.84 8.43
C SER A 361 8.81 -17.53 7.22
N TYR A 362 7.56 -17.21 6.90
CA TYR A 362 6.84 -17.68 5.72
C TYR A 362 7.63 -17.38 4.44
N LEU A 363 8.07 -16.13 4.24
CA LEU A 363 8.82 -15.76 3.04
C LEU A 363 10.19 -16.44 2.97
N ASN A 364 10.89 -16.62 4.09
CA ASN A 364 12.14 -17.38 4.13
C ASN A 364 11.95 -18.84 3.71
N HIS A 365 10.86 -19.49 4.16
CA HIS A 365 10.51 -20.84 3.71
C HIS A 365 10.20 -20.88 2.21
N ARG A 366 9.50 -19.86 1.71
CA ARG A 366 9.18 -19.76 0.29
C ARG A 366 10.42 -19.56 -0.57
N ILE A 367 11.33 -18.68 -0.17
CA ILE A 367 12.63 -18.50 -0.84
C ILE A 367 13.44 -19.79 -0.82
N GLU A 368 13.46 -20.52 0.30
CA GLU A 368 14.13 -21.82 0.37
C GLU A 368 13.57 -22.81 -0.66
N HIS A 369 12.25 -22.86 -0.85
CA HIS A 369 11.62 -23.70 -1.88
C HIS A 369 12.01 -23.23 -3.29
N VAL A 370 11.92 -21.93 -3.57
CA VAL A 370 12.33 -21.37 -4.87
C VAL A 370 13.80 -21.65 -5.18
N VAL A 371 14.70 -21.52 -4.20
CA VAL A 371 16.11 -21.87 -4.34
C VAL A 371 16.25 -23.36 -4.67
N ARG A 372 15.58 -24.23 -3.92
CA ARG A 372 15.61 -25.69 -4.14
C ARG A 372 15.14 -26.08 -5.54
N ASP A 373 14.01 -25.54 -5.98
CA ASP A 373 13.40 -25.84 -7.28
C ASP A 373 14.27 -25.35 -8.46
N ASN A 374 15.17 -24.39 -8.20
CA ASN A 374 16.09 -23.84 -9.19
C ASN A 374 17.54 -24.29 -9.01
N MET A 375 17.84 -25.24 -8.11
CA MET A 375 19.22 -25.67 -7.81
C MET A 375 19.96 -26.25 -9.02
N GLU A 376 19.27 -27.02 -9.87
CA GLU A 376 19.91 -27.60 -11.07
C GLU A 376 20.40 -26.50 -12.03
N LYS A 377 19.54 -25.51 -12.31
CA LYS A 377 19.88 -24.35 -13.15
C LYS A 377 20.99 -23.52 -12.51
N LEU A 378 20.88 -23.24 -11.20
CA LEU A 378 21.93 -22.56 -10.43
C LEU A 378 23.28 -23.29 -10.55
N GLY A 379 23.28 -24.61 -10.43
CA GLY A 379 24.48 -25.44 -10.52
C GLY A 379 25.17 -25.34 -11.88
N ILE A 380 24.39 -25.29 -12.97
CA ILE A 380 24.91 -25.11 -14.33
C ILE A 380 25.61 -23.75 -14.47
N GLU A 381 24.91 -22.66 -14.12
CA GLU A 381 25.42 -21.28 -14.22
C GLU A 381 26.67 -21.05 -13.36
N VAL A 382 26.71 -21.64 -12.15
CA VAL A 382 27.90 -21.59 -11.27
C VAL A 382 29.10 -22.26 -11.92
N ARG A 383 28.93 -23.41 -12.59
CA ARG A 383 30.04 -24.14 -13.25
C ARG A 383 30.62 -23.37 -14.42
N GLU A 384 29.81 -22.60 -15.12
CA GLU A 384 30.25 -21.73 -16.21
C GLU A 384 31.08 -20.54 -15.70
N THR A 385 30.91 -20.18 -14.42
CA THR A 385 31.64 -19.10 -13.76
C THR A 385 32.93 -19.60 -13.10
N LYS A 386 33.99 -19.78 -13.90
CA LYS A 386 35.29 -20.35 -13.47
C LYS A 386 35.91 -19.69 -12.22
N GLU A 387 35.83 -18.36 -12.09
CA GLU A 387 36.36 -17.65 -10.91
C GLU A 387 35.57 -17.99 -9.64
N LEU A 388 34.24 -18.06 -9.72
CA LEU A 388 33.39 -18.42 -8.59
C LEU A 388 33.67 -19.85 -8.12
N VAL A 389 33.84 -20.80 -9.05
CA VAL A 389 34.22 -22.18 -8.72
C VAL A 389 35.55 -22.22 -7.97
N GLN A 390 36.56 -21.47 -8.43
CA GLN A 390 37.86 -21.37 -7.75
C GLN A 390 37.73 -20.81 -6.34
N LEU A 391 37.01 -19.70 -6.16
CA LEU A 391 36.81 -19.08 -4.85
C LEU A 391 36.04 -20.00 -3.89
N MET A 392 35.02 -20.71 -4.38
CA MET A 392 34.27 -21.68 -3.60
C MET A 392 35.13 -22.88 -3.17
N LEU A 393 36.01 -23.37 -4.05
CA LEU A 393 36.98 -24.42 -3.70
C LEU A 393 38.00 -23.93 -2.67
N GLU A 394 38.52 -22.71 -2.82
CA GLU A 394 39.47 -22.13 -1.86
C GLU A 394 38.86 -21.95 -0.47
N ARG A 395 37.57 -21.57 -0.40
CA ARG A 395 36.81 -21.45 0.85
C ARG A 395 36.76 -22.76 1.66
N THR A 396 36.81 -23.91 1.00
CA THR A 396 36.87 -25.22 1.68
C THR A 396 38.23 -25.54 2.27
N ARG A 397 39.30 -24.87 1.80
CA ARG A 397 40.70 -25.13 2.17
C ARG A 397 41.25 -24.07 3.11
N ARG A 398 40.81 -22.82 2.97
CA ARG A 398 41.24 -21.67 3.77
C ARG A 398 40.09 -20.69 3.95
N LYS A 399 40.23 -19.80 4.92
CA LYS A 399 39.36 -18.63 5.03
C LYS A 399 39.65 -17.69 3.85
N LEU A 400 38.61 -17.23 3.18
CA LEU A 400 38.69 -16.22 2.14
C LEU A 400 39.00 -14.84 2.76
N THR A 401 39.66 -13.97 1.99
CA THR A 401 39.82 -12.55 2.33
C THR A 401 38.50 -11.80 2.19
N GLU A 402 38.41 -10.59 2.73
CA GLU A 402 37.20 -9.76 2.59
C GLU A 402 36.88 -9.45 1.12
N GLU A 403 37.92 -9.19 0.31
CA GLU A 403 37.78 -8.96 -1.14
C GLU A 403 37.26 -10.20 -1.88
N GLU A 404 37.74 -11.39 -1.50
CA GLU A 404 37.30 -12.66 -2.08
C GLU A 404 35.85 -13.00 -1.70
N GLU A 405 35.45 -12.78 -0.44
CA GLU A 405 34.06 -12.95 -0.01
C GLU A 405 33.11 -11.97 -0.71
N LEU A 406 33.57 -10.74 -0.99
CA LEU A 406 32.78 -9.78 -1.76
C LEU A 406 32.57 -10.25 -3.20
N LYS A 407 33.64 -10.72 -3.86
CA LYS A 407 33.56 -11.29 -5.22
C LYS A 407 32.61 -12.47 -5.30
N VAL A 408 32.65 -13.39 -4.34
CA VAL A 408 31.72 -14.54 -4.27
C VAL A 408 30.26 -14.04 -4.22
N LYS A 409 29.97 -13.04 -3.39
CA LYS A 409 28.61 -12.49 -3.27
C LYS A 409 28.15 -11.83 -4.57
N GLU A 410 29.00 -11.01 -5.20
CA GLU A 410 28.69 -10.34 -6.46
C GLU A 410 28.39 -11.35 -7.58
N GLN A 411 29.25 -12.35 -7.74
CA GLN A 411 29.09 -13.39 -8.77
C GLN A 411 27.86 -14.27 -8.54
N LEU A 412 27.55 -14.61 -7.28
CA LEU A 412 26.31 -15.34 -6.95
C LEU A 412 25.06 -14.53 -7.27
N LEU A 413 25.08 -13.21 -7.03
CA LEU A 413 23.96 -12.34 -7.40
C LEU A 413 23.79 -12.23 -8.91
N ASP A 414 24.89 -12.16 -9.66
CA ASP A 414 24.85 -12.13 -11.12
C ASP A 414 24.23 -13.40 -11.70
N ILE A 415 24.61 -14.57 -11.18
CA ILE A 415 23.98 -15.84 -11.55
C ILE A 415 22.50 -15.86 -11.18
N CYS A 416 22.14 -15.41 -9.98
CA CYS A 416 20.73 -15.42 -9.57
C CYS A 416 19.86 -14.49 -10.40
N ARG A 417 20.43 -13.42 -10.97
CA ARG A 417 19.72 -12.53 -11.91
C ARG A 417 19.37 -13.21 -13.24
N SER A 418 20.05 -14.29 -13.64
CA SER A 418 19.71 -15.03 -14.86
C SER A 418 18.50 -15.96 -14.68
N ILE A 419 18.10 -16.24 -13.42
CA ILE A 419 16.96 -17.10 -13.08
C ILE A 419 15.79 -16.23 -12.59
N PRO A 420 14.69 -16.10 -13.35
CA PRO A 420 13.62 -15.13 -13.04
C PRO A 420 13.09 -15.18 -11.61
N ALA A 421 12.81 -16.37 -11.09
CA ALA A 421 12.28 -16.55 -9.73
C ALA A 421 13.27 -16.13 -8.62
N LEU A 422 14.58 -16.21 -8.88
CA LEU A 422 15.62 -15.79 -7.94
C LEU A 422 15.97 -14.31 -8.08
N ALA A 423 15.87 -13.78 -9.30
CA ALA A 423 16.13 -12.37 -9.61
C ALA A 423 15.26 -11.42 -8.75
N VAL A 424 14.02 -11.82 -8.45
CA VAL A 424 13.12 -11.10 -7.55
C VAL A 424 13.79 -10.81 -6.19
N PHE A 425 14.47 -11.80 -5.62
CA PHE A 425 15.13 -11.66 -4.32
C PHE A 425 16.52 -11.00 -4.40
N CYS A 426 17.02 -10.72 -5.60
CA CYS A 426 18.22 -9.91 -5.81
C CYS A 426 17.94 -8.41 -5.67
N VAL A 427 16.71 -7.95 -5.96
CA VAL A 427 16.27 -6.55 -5.84
C VAL A 427 16.58 -5.93 -4.47
N PRO A 428 16.37 -6.60 -3.32
CA PRO A 428 16.80 -6.10 -2.00
C PRO A 428 18.31 -6.20 -1.72
N GLY A 429 19.14 -6.13 -2.76
CA GLY A 429 20.60 -6.30 -2.67
C GLY A 429 21.01 -7.72 -2.28
N GLY A 430 20.14 -8.71 -2.47
CA GLY A 430 20.41 -10.10 -2.12
C GLY A 430 20.50 -10.41 -0.62
N SER A 431 20.14 -9.46 0.24
CA SER A 431 20.27 -9.60 1.70
C SER A 431 19.51 -10.79 2.28
N ILE A 432 18.35 -11.11 1.72
CA ILE A 432 17.52 -12.26 2.13
C ILE A 432 17.95 -13.54 1.40
N LEU A 433 18.31 -13.44 0.12
CA LEU A 433 18.63 -14.57 -0.76
C LEU A 433 20.02 -15.18 -0.46
N LEU A 434 21.05 -14.35 -0.31
CA LEU A 434 22.44 -14.78 -0.19
C LEU A 434 22.70 -15.72 1.00
N PRO A 435 22.17 -15.47 2.22
CA PRO A 435 22.35 -16.40 3.34
C PRO A 435 21.79 -17.80 3.04
N LEU A 436 20.66 -17.89 2.32
CA LEU A 436 20.03 -19.16 1.94
C LEU A 436 20.84 -19.86 0.84
N LEU A 437 21.26 -19.12 -0.20
CA LEU A 437 22.13 -19.66 -1.24
C LEU A 437 23.43 -20.22 -0.66
N LEU A 438 24.10 -19.46 0.21
CA LEU A 438 25.31 -19.91 0.89
C LEU A 438 25.09 -21.11 1.82
N LYS A 439 23.85 -21.38 2.24
CA LYS A 439 23.49 -22.58 3.02
C LYS A 439 23.26 -23.80 2.12
N TYR A 440 22.64 -23.61 0.95
CA TYR A 440 22.25 -24.71 0.04
C TYR A 440 23.29 -25.06 -1.04
N LEU A 441 24.01 -24.07 -1.58
CA LEU A 441 25.13 -24.29 -2.51
C LEU A 441 26.33 -25.10 -1.96
N PRO A 442 26.76 -25.00 -0.68
CA PRO A 442 27.96 -25.70 -0.23
C PRO A 442 27.81 -27.23 -0.18
N PHE A 443 26.59 -27.79 -0.32
CA PHE A 443 26.37 -29.23 -0.22
C PHE A 443 26.52 -30.00 -1.54
N GLU A 444 26.25 -29.36 -2.69
CA GLU A 444 26.33 -30.01 -4.01
C GLU A 444 27.66 -29.79 -4.73
N LEU A 445 28.46 -28.83 -4.28
CA LEU A 445 29.76 -28.48 -4.87
C LEU A 445 30.92 -29.26 -4.22
N ARG A 446 30.72 -30.56 -3.91
CA ARG A 446 31.86 -31.44 -3.62
C ARG A 446 32.71 -31.56 -4.88
N PRO A 447 34.04 -31.72 -4.78
CA PRO A 447 34.94 -31.84 -5.94
C PRO A 447 34.45 -32.83 -7.01
N SER A 448 33.76 -33.89 -6.59
CA SER A 448 33.17 -34.92 -7.44
C SER A 448 32.04 -34.44 -8.37
N ALA A 449 31.34 -33.34 -8.06
CA ALA A 449 30.26 -32.80 -8.89
C ALA A 449 30.77 -31.91 -10.03
N PHE A 450 32.05 -31.52 -10.01
CA PHE A 450 32.71 -30.70 -11.03
C PHE A 450 33.60 -31.52 -11.97
N VAL A 451 33.71 -32.83 -11.74
CA VAL A 451 34.39 -33.74 -12.66
C VAL A 451 33.36 -34.12 -13.72
N GLU A 452 33.49 -33.57 -14.93
CA GLU A 452 32.85 -34.15 -16.10
C GLU A 452 33.27 -35.62 -16.16
N LYS A 453 32.30 -36.53 -16.22
CA LYS A 453 32.60 -37.86 -16.74
C LYS A 453 32.92 -37.64 -18.21
N ASP A 454 34.19 -37.69 -18.56
CA ASP A 454 34.65 -37.95 -19.92
C ASP A 454 34.10 -39.32 -20.36
N GLU A 455 32.82 -39.38 -20.76
CA GLU A 455 32.34 -40.44 -21.64
C GLU A 455 32.82 -40.08 -23.05
N HIS A 456 34.08 -40.42 -23.30
CA HIS A 456 34.73 -40.77 -24.57
C HIS A 456 36.22 -40.41 -24.52
N LEU A 457 37.04 -41.29 -23.93
CA LEU A 457 38.19 -41.98 -24.56
C LEU A 457 39.02 -42.75 -23.54
#